data_AF-A0A496WJH5-F1
#
_entry.id   AF-A0A496WJH5-F1
#
_cell.length_a   1.000
_cell.length_b   1.000
_cell.length_c   1.000
_cell.angle_alpha   90.00
_cell.angle_beta   90.00
_cell.angle_gamma   90.00
#
_symmetry.space_group_name_H-M   'P 1'
#
loop_
_entity.id
_entity.type
_entity.pdbx_description
1 polymer ?
#
loop_
_entity_poly.entity_id
_entity_poly.type
_entity_poly.pdbx_seq_one_letter_code
_entity_poly.pdbx_strand_id
1 'polypeptide(L)'
;MNLKNEQLESVALPIWKNIVEAAAEQSYARFSRGFSDDLLAKLSEEHFRESCKDYPLLTSIAADYELIDSIKRENGVTILWRLT
;
A
#
# COMPACT_ATOMS: atom_id res chain seq x y z
N MET A 1 7.69 -22.38 -5.40
CA MET A 1 6.93 -22.10 -6.65
C MET A 1 7.20 -20.65 -7.02
N ASN A 2 7.84 -20.38 -8.17
CA ASN A 2 8.22 -19.02 -8.57
C ASN A 2 7.00 -18.33 -9.20
N LEU A 3 6.29 -17.48 -8.44
CA LEU A 3 5.18 -16.69 -9.01
C LEU A 3 5.74 -15.74 -10.07
N LYS A 4 5.14 -15.74 -11.26
CA LYS A 4 5.47 -14.77 -12.31
C LYS A 4 4.96 -13.38 -11.91
N ASN A 5 5.58 -12.32 -12.42
CA ASN A 5 5.24 -10.93 -12.06
C ASN A 5 3.74 -10.64 -12.25
N GLU A 6 3.12 -11.13 -13.31
CA GLU A 6 1.67 -11.02 -13.58
C GLU A 6 0.81 -11.58 -12.43
N GLN A 7 1.23 -12.69 -11.82
CA GLN A 7 0.48 -13.30 -10.71
C GLN A 7 0.64 -12.49 -9.42
N LEU A 8 1.85 -11.97 -9.17
CA LEU A 8 2.10 -11.08 -8.04
C LEU A 8 1.32 -9.77 -8.19
N GLU A 9 1.30 -9.22 -9.41
CA GLU A 9 0.55 -8.02 -9.74
C GLU A 9 -0.94 -8.21 -9.51
N SER A 10 -1.52 -9.33 -9.95
CA SER A 10 -2.95 -9.61 -9.75
C SER A 10 -3.38 -9.62 -8.27
N VAL A 11 -2.45 -9.91 -7.36
CA VAL A 11 -2.69 -9.90 -5.90
C VAL A 11 -2.37 -8.53 -5.30
N ALA A 12 -1.26 -7.93 -5.70
CA ALA A 12 -0.75 -6.69 -5.10
C ALA A 12 -1.51 -5.45 -5.55
N LEU A 13 -1.98 -5.43 -6.80
CA LEU A 13 -2.63 -4.28 -7.40
C LEU A 13 -3.93 -3.88 -6.66
N PRO A 14 -4.86 -4.79 -6.33
CA PRO A 14 -6.03 -4.43 -5.53
C PRO A 14 -5.68 -3.89 -4.14
N ILE A 15 -4.64 -4.43 -3.50
CA ILE A 15 -4.16 -3.97 -2.19
C ILE A 15 -3.64 -2.54 -2.30
N TRP A 16 -2.80 -2.27 -3.30
CA TRP A 16 -2.25 -0.94 -3.57
C TRP A 16 -3.35 0.08 -3.84
N LYS A 17 -4.31 -0.24 -4.73
CA LYS A 17 -5.46 0.62 -5.01
C LYS A 17 -6.25 0.96 -3.75
N ASN A 18 -6.57 -0.04 -2.93
CA ASN A 18 -7.31 0.20 -1.69
C ASN A 18 -6.54 1.12 -0.73
N ILE A 19 -5.22 0.98 -0.63
CA ILE A 19 -4.38 1.85 0.21
C ILE A 19 -4.43 3.29 -0.29
N VAL A 20 -4.24 3.51 -1.60
CA VAL A 20 -4.27 4.85 -2.22
C VAL A 20 -5.64 5.51 -2.09
N GLU A 21 -6.71 4.79 -2.45
CA GLU A 21 -8.08 5.29 -2.33
C GLU A 21 -8.46 5.60 -0.88
N ALA A 22 -8.11 4.71 0.06
CA ALA A 22 -8.39 4.92 1.47
C ALA A 22 -7.59 6.11 2.04
N ALA A 23 -6.37 6.35 1.57
CA ALA A 23 -5.59 7.52 1.96
C ALA A 23 -6.23 8.81 1.42
N ALA A 24 -6.64 8.83 0.15
CA ALA A 24 -7.35 9.97 -0.45
C ALA A 24 -8.67 10.29 0.28
N GLU A 25 -9.42 9.26 0.70
CA GLU A 25 -10.63 9.40 1.51
C GLU A 25 -10.36 9.63 3.01
N GLN A 26 -9.09 9.59 3.44
CA GLN A 26 -8.66 9.63 4.84
C GLN A 26 -9.38 8.59 5.74
N SER A 27 -9.66 7.41 5.17
CA SER A 27 -10.36 6.31 5.81
C SER A 27 -9.39 5.31 6.42
N TYR A 28 -9.03 5.51 7.69
CA TYR A 28 -8.12 4.60 8.41
C TYR A 28 -8.59 3.15 8.38
N ALA A 29 -9.89 2.89 8.60
CA ALA A 29 -10.44 1.53 8.61
C ALA A 29 -10.32 0.81 7.26
N ARG A 30 -10.37 1.54 6.13
CA ARG A 30 -10.10 0.96 4.80
C ARG A 30 -8.59 0.81 4.58
N PHE A 31 -7.80 1.79 5.01
CA PHE A 31 -6.35 1.83 4.84
C PHE A 31 -5.66 0.65 5.55
N SER A 32 -6.09 0.35 6.77
CA SER A 32 -5.43 -0.64 7.64
C SER A 32 -5.97 -2.07 7.51
N ARG A 33 -7.02 -2.30 6.71
CA ARG A 33 -7.74 -3.58 6.62
C ARG A 33 -6.86 -4.78 6.28
N GLY A 34 -5.81 -4.58 5.49
CA GLY A 34 -4.90 -5.63 5.03
C GLY A 34 -3.58 -5.70 5.79
N PHE A 35 -3.43 -4.94 6.87
CA PHE A 35 -2.16 -4.81 7.57
C PHE A 35 -1.96 -5.96 8.54
N SER A 36 -0.70 -6.37 8.73
CA SER A 36 -0.34 -7.31 9.78
C SER A 36 -0.49 -6.67 11.16
N ASP A 37 -0.63 -7.51 12.19
CA ASP A 37 -0.71 -7.05 13.58
C ASP A 37 0.51 -6.18 13.96
N ASP A 38 1.70 -6.54 13.48
CA ASP A 38 2.93 -5.75 13.67
C ASP A 38 2.86 -4.34 13.08
N LEU A 39 2.17 -4.19 11.94
CA LEU A 39 2.02 -2.90 11.28
C LEU A 39 0.90 -2.08 11.93
N LEU A 40 -0.20 -2.73 12.31
CA LEU A 40 -1.29 -2.12 13.08
C LEU A 40 -0.81 -1.58 14.44
N ALA A 41 0.12 -2.30 15.10
CA ALA A 41 0.73 -1.85 16.35
C ALA A 41 1.59 -0.58 16.19
N LYS A 42 2.08 -0.29 14.98
CA LYS A 42 2.95 0.86 14.68
C LYS A 42 2.20 2.04 14.08
N LEU A 43 1.11 1.80 13.37
CA LEU A 43 0.32 2.82 12.71
C LEU A 43 -1.06 2.93 13.37
N SER A 44 -1.16 3.80 14.37
CA SER A 44 -2.45 4.17 14.96
C SER A 44 -3.27 5.05 14.00
N GLU A 45 -4.57 5.16 14.26
CA GLU A 45 -5.44 6.09 13.53
C GLU A 45 -4.97 7.55 13.67
N GLU A 46 -4.46 7.92 14.83
CA GLU A 46 -3.88 9.25 15.11
C GLU A 46 -2.68 9.51 14.21
N HIS A 47 -1.67 8.62 14.22
CA HIS A 47 -0.49 8.74 13.37
C HIS A 47 -0.84 8.74 11.87
N PHE A 48 -1.86 7.98 11.46
CA PHE A 48 -2.36 8.00 10.09
C PHE A 48 -2.93 9.38 9.71
N ARG A 49 -3.76 9.98 10.58
CA ARG A 49 -4.34 11.32 10.35
C ARG A 49 -3.28 12.41 10.31
N GLU A 50 -2.29 12.33 11.21
CA GLU A 50 -1.13 13.22 11.19
C GLU A 50 -0.36 13.08 9.87
N SER A 51 -0.09 11.84 9.44
CA SER A 51 0.59 11.58 8.17
C SER A 51 -0.17 12.14 6.97
N CYS A 52 -1.50 12.03 6.93
CA CYS A 52 -2.32 12.61 5.87
C CYS A 52 -2.22 14.15 5.81
N LYS A 53 -2.04 14.80 6.96
CA LYS A 53 -1.88 16.25 7.06
C LYS A 53 -0.47 16.71 6.69
N ASP A 54 0.54 16.00 7.19
CA ASP A 54 1.94 16.37 7.04
C ASP A 54 2.49 16.03 5.66
N TYR A 55 1.90 15.04 4.99
CA TYR A 55 2.28 14.59 3.66
C TYR A 55 1.07 14.63 2.71
N PRO A 56 0.74 15.82 2.14
CA PRO A 56 -0.37 15.97 1.20
C PRO A 56 -0.30 15.03 -0.01
N LEU A 57 0.90 14.56 -0.36
CA LEU A 57 1.08 13.55 -1.40
C LEU A 57 0.33 12.25 -1.07
N LEU A 58 0.28 11.80 0.19
CA LEU A 58 -0.43 10.57 0.56
C LEU A 58 -1.93 10.61 0.21
N THR A 59 -2.53 11.81 0.23
CA THR A 59 -3.95 12.00 -0.08
C THR A 59 -4.19 12.43 -1.54
N SER A 60 -3.13 12.63 -2.32
CA SER A 60 -3.19 13.12 -3.71
C SER A 60 -2.37 12.29 -4.70
N ILE A 61 -1.93 11.08 -4.30
CA ILE A 61 -1.26 10.13 -5.20
C ILE A 61 -2.15 9.93 -6.44
N ALA A 62 -1.55 10.17 -7.62
CA ALA A 62 -2.20 9.93 -8.89
C ALA A 62 -2.62 8.46 -9.03
N ALA A 63 -3.73 8.21 -9.72
CA ALA A 63 -4.28 6.87 -9.91
C ALA A 63 -3.41 5.99 -10.81
N ASP A 64 -2.44 6.56 -11.51
CA ASP A 64 -1.56 5.84 -12.43
C ASP A 64 -0.28 5.38 -11.71
N TYR A 65 -0.01 4.08 -11.83
CA TYR A 65 1.15 3.45 -11.26
C TYR A 65 1.66 2.33 -12.19
N GLU A 66 2.97 2.09 -12.15
CA GLU A 66 3.66 1.06 -12.93
C GLU A 66 4.31 0.06 -11.96
N LEU A 67 4.06 -1.25 -12.16
CA LEU A 67 4.80 -2.28 -11.44
C LEU A 67 6.25 -2.29 -11.94
N ILE A 68 7.21 -1.94 -11.07
CA ILE A 68 8.64 -1.93 -11.42
C ILE A 68 9.22 -3.33 -11.27
N ASP A 69 9.09 -3.91 -10.07
CA ASP A 69 9.68 -5.21 -9.74
C ASP A 69 9.11 -5.78 -8.42
N SER A 70 9.55 -6.98 -8.07
CA SER A 70 9.30 -7.62 -6.79
C SER A 70 10.58 -8.17 -6.15
N ILE A 71 10.73 -7.97 -4.84
CA ILE A 71 11.84 -8.55 -4.07
C ILE A 71 11.30 -9.71 -3.25
N LYS A 72 11.78 -10.92 -3.54
CA LYS A 72 11.38 -12.15 -2.85
C LYS A 72 12.35 -12.44 -1.70
N ARG A 73 11.80 -12.70 -0.51
CA ARG A 73 12.52 -13.07 0.71
C ARG A 73 11.90 -14.34 1.28
N GLU A 74 12.59 -15.00 2.22
CA GLU A 74 12.07 -16.22 2.86
C GLU A 74 10.66 -16.03 3.45
N ASN A 75 10.40 -14.86 4.04
CA ASN A 75 9.17 -14.59 4.78
C ASN A 75 8.19 -13.67 4.05
N GLY A 76 8.40 -13.38 2.76
CA GLY A 76 7.46 -12.53 2.02
C GLY A 76 7.99 -11.97 0.71
N VAL A 77 7.13 -11.19 0.06
CA VAL A 77 7.43 -10.50 -1.20
C VAL A 77 7.17 -9.02 -1.02
N THR A 78 8.14 -8.19 -1.38
CA THR A 78 7.97 -6.74 -1.50
C THR A 78 7.65 -6.40 -2.94
N ILE A 79 6.64 -5.57 -3.16
CA ILE A 79 6.24 -5.10 -4.49
C ILE A 79 6.62 -3.63 -4.61
N LEU A 80 7.28 -3.26 -5.72
CA LEU A 80 7.75 -1.91 -5.97
C LEU A 80 6.90 -1.26 -7.06
N TRP A 81 6.22 -0.17 -6.70
CA TRP A 81 5.40 0.62 -7.60
C TRP A 81 6.10 1.93 -7.95
N ARG A 82 6.02 2.34 -9.21
CA ARG A 82 6.33 3.71 -9.65
C ARG A 82 5.03 4.49 -9.71
N LEU A 83 5.03 5.71 -9.19
CA LEU A 83 4.00 6.67 -9.52
C LEU A 83 4.37 7.32 -10.86
N THR A 84 3.41 7.43 -11.78
CA THR A 84 3.60 7.96 -13.14
C THR A 84 2.75 9.19 -13.39
#